data_AF-A0A7J2LS77-F1
#
_entry.id   AF-A0A7J2LS77-F1
#
_cell.length_a   1.000
_cell.length_b   1.000
_cell.length_c   1.000
_cell.angle_alpha   90.00
_cell.angle_beta   90.00
_cell.angle_gamma   90.00
#
_symmetry.space_group_name_H-M   'P 1'
#
loop_
_entity.id
_entity.type
_entity.pdbx_description
1 polymer ?
#
loop_
_entity_poly.entity_id
_entity_poly.type
_entity_poly.pdbx_seq_one_letter_code
_entity_poly.pdbx_strand_id
1 'polypeptide(L)'
;MESFFEKENSTINLSRISYQKIYAHKDLDGLFGGGLLLRIYEVPIKFLSRILSARNSIIVEVPLSSMSMIENCIIIDHHYCKNPLLLNVRFSNYIICDESYPSVTSLIADYFELEIPEEILSAINDIEKGIV
;
A
#
# COMPACT_ATOMS: atom_id res chain seq x y z
N MET A 1 7.39 9.77 25.49
CA MET A 1 6.12 9.03 25.68
C MET A 1 5.08 9.72 24.81
N GLU A 2 5.24 9.59 23.50
CA GLU A 2 4.37 10.17 22.48
C GLU A 2 4.16 9.06 21.45
N SER A 3 2.93 8.57 21.32
CA SER A 3 2.42 7.91 20.08
C SER A 3 0.98 7.38 20.20
N PHE A 4 0.32 7.45 21.37
CA PHE A 4 -1.03 6.87 21.48
C PHE A 4 -2.14 7.74 20.85
N PHE A 5 -1.93 9.05 20.68
CA PHE A 5 -2.97 9.97 20.19
C PHE A 5 -3.00 10.18 18.67
N GLU A 6 -1.99 9.73 17.91
CA GLU A 6 -2.00 9.85 16.44
C GLU A 6 -2.66 8.64 15.75
N LYS A 7 -2.75 7.48 16.43
CA LYS A 7 -3.33 6.25 15.85
C LYS A 7 -4.86 6.28 15.77
N GLU A 8 -5.56 6.95 16.68
CA GLU A 8 -7.04 6.99 16.70
C GLU A 8 -7.64 7.92 15.63
N ASN A 9 -6.96 9.00 15.27
CA ASN A 9 -7.49 9.94 14.28
C ASN A 9 -7.34 9.46 12.83
N SER A 10 -6.39 8.57 12.54
CA SER A 10 -6.21 7.99 11.19
C SER A 10 -7.24 6.90 10.89
N THR A 11 -7.57 6.06 11.86
CA THR A 11 -8.57 4.98 11.72
C THR A 11 -9.98 5.52 11.50
N ILE A 12 -10.35 6.62 12.17
CA ILE A 12 -11.68 7.25 12.06
C ILE A 12 -11.93 7.89 10.67
N ASN A 13 -10.87 8.24 9.92
CA ASN A 13 -11.01 8.81 8.58
C ASN A 13 -11.05 7.75 7.46
N LEU A 14 -10.37 6.62 7.66
CA LEU A 14 -10.41 5.48 6.73
C LEU A 14 -11.81 4.87 6.61
N SER A 15 -12.59 4.88 7.69
CA SER A 15 -13.94 4.30 7.70
C SER A 15 -15.01 5.10 6.95
N ARG A 16 -14.72 6.36 6.56
CA ARG A 16 -15.67 7.25 5.86
C ARG A 16 -15.58 7.18 4.33
N ILE A 17 -14.46 6.68 3.80
CA ILE A 17 -14.24 6.57 2.35
C ILE A 17 -14.50 5.12 1.95
N SER A 18 -15.57 4.89 1.19
CA SER A 18 -15.77 3.59 0.53
C SER A 18 -14.83 3.49 -0.65
N TYR A 19 -13.73 2.75 -0.48
CA TYR A 19 -12.86 2.39 -1.60
C TYR A 19 -13.62 1.52 -2.60
N GLN A 20 -13.30 1.66 -3.88
CA GLN A 20 -14.00 0.99 -4.99
C GLN A 20 -13.13 0.00 -5.73
N LYS A 21 -11.80 0.06 -5.54
CA LYS A 21 -10.83 -0.74 -6.29
C LYS A 21 -9.46 -0.77 -5.60
N ILE A 22 -8.77 -1.88 -5.74
CA ILE A 22 -7.33 -1.99 -5.47
C ILE A 22 -6.56 -1.98 -6.80
N TYR A 23 -5.55 -1.14 -6.90
CA TYR A 23 -4.53 -1.20 -7.93
C TYR A 23 -3.24 -1.70 -7.30
N ALA A 24 -2.72 -2.83 -7.76
CA ALA A 24 -1.49 -3.41 -7.25
C ALA A 24 -0.43 -3.53 -8.35
N HIS A 25 0.85 -3.56 -7.97
CA HIS A 25 1.93 -3.70 -8.93
C HIS A 25 1.92 -5.09 -9.59
N LYS A 26 2.51 -5.21 -10.79
CA LYS A 26 2.49 -6.44 -11.62
C LYS A 26 3.68 -7.36 -11.32
N ASP A 27 4.01 -7.52 -10.05
CA ASP A 27 5.09 -8.38 -9.56
C ASP A 27 4.58 -9.27 -8.43
N LEU A 28 5.51 -10.02 -7.83
CA LEU A 28 5.21 -10.96 -6.75
C LEU A 28 4.70 -10.22 -5.51
N ASP A 29 5.39 -9.17 -5.10
CA ASP A 29 5.05 -8.43 -3.89
C ASP A 29 3.72 -7.70 -4.02
N GLY A 30 3.48 -7.02 -5.15
CA GLY A 30 2.17 -6.43 -5.46
C GLY A 30 1.04 -7.47 -5.51
N LEU A 31 1.30 -8.67 -6.02
CA LEU A 31 0.31 -9.78 -6.03
C LEU A 31 -0.10 -10.18 -4.62
N PHE A 32 0.87 -10.43 -3.74
CA PHE A 32 0.60 -10.88 -2.37
C PHE A 32 0.05 -9.74 -1.50
N GLY A 33 0.68 -8.57 -1.52
CA GLY A 33 0.21 -7.37 -0.81
C GLY A 33 -1.20 -6.97 -1.20
N GLY A 34 -1.49 -6.92 -2.50
CA GLY A 34 -2.84 -6.67 -3.00
C GLY A 34 -3.86 -7.75 -2.61
N GLY A 35 -3.43 -9.02 -2.63
CA GLY A 35 -4.26 -10.16 -2.22
C GLY A 35 -4.63 -10.14 -0.72
N LEU A 36 -3.73 -9.69 0.15
CA LEU A 36 -4.02 -9.53 1.58
C LEU A 36 -5.11 -8.51 1.84
N LEU A 37 -5.07 -7.39 1.11
CA LEU A 37 -6.07 -6.33 1.26
C LEU A 37 -7.48 -6.77 0.87
N LEU A 38 -7.62 -7.80 0.01
CA LEU A 38 -8.93 -8.39 -0.29
C LEU A 38 -9.59 -9.06 0.93
N ARG A 39 -8.84 -9.35 2.00
CA ARG A 39 -9.40 -9.84 3.27
C ARG A 39 -10.06 -8.74 4.11
N ILE A 40 -9.77 -7.47 3.79
CA ILE A 40 -10.28 -6.29 4.50
C ILE A 40 -11.29 -5.53 3.61
N TYR A 41 -10.99 -5.41 2.32
CA TYR A 41 -11.73 -4.61 1.37
C TYR A 41 -12.34 -5.50 0.28
N GLU A 42 -13.67 -5.63 0.29
CA GLU A 42 -14.43 -6.39 -0.70
C GLU A 42 -14.57 -5.61 -2.03
N VAL A 43 -13.45 -5.36 -2.71
CA VAL A 43 -13.39 -4.58 -3.95
C VAL A 43 -12.58 -5.29 -5.03
N PRO A 44 -12.85 -5.04 -6.33
CA PRO A 44 -12.04 -5.62 -7.39
C PRO A 44 -10.58 -5.16 -7.32
N ILE A 45 -9.66 -6.07 -7.65
CA ILE A 45 -8.22 -5.78 -7.81
C ILE A 45 -7.83 -5.71 -9.29
N LYS A 46 -6.91 -4.80 -9.63
CA LYS A 46 -6.29 -4.71 -10.96
C LYS A 46 -4.78 -4.54 -10.83
N PHE A 47 -4.04 -5.43 -11.47
CA PHE A 47 -2.59 -5.33 -11.52
C PHE A 47 -2.15 -4.39 -12.64
N LEU A 48 -1.30 -3.41 -12.33
CA LEU A 48 -0.79 -2.38 -13.25
C LEU A 48 0.70 -2.12 -13.03
N SER A 49 1.43 -1.72 -14.08
CA SER A 49 2.84 -1.29 -13.96
C SER A 49 2.99 0.22 -13.70
N ARG A 50 1.90 0.98 -13.82
CA ARG A 50 1.87 2.44 -13.61
C ARG A 50 0.44 2.93 -13.41
N ILE A 51 0.27 3.93 -12.56
CA ILE A 51 -1.01 4.65 -12.38
C ILE A 51 -0.98 5.97 -13.15
N LEU A 52 -1.99 6.21 -13.99
CA LEU A 52 -2.24 7.53 -14.61
C LEU A 52 -3.31 8.32 -13.86
N SER A 53 -4.31 7.65 -13.30
CA SER A 53 -5.32 8.27 -12.46
C SER A 53 -5.96 7.22 -11.55
N ALA A 54 -6.31 7.62 -10.34
CA ALA A 54 -7.05 6.82 -9.38
C ALA A 54 -7.87 7.73 -8.48
N ARG A 55 -9.08 7.28 -8.15
CA ARG A 55 -9.97 7.96 -7.20
C ARG A 55 -10.64 6.93 -6.31
N ASN A 56 -10.81 7.22 -5.02
CA ASN A 56 -11.46 6.32 -4.06
C ASN A 56 -10.90 4.89 -4.17
N SER A 57 -9.57 4.77 -4.27
CA SER A 57 -8.90 3.50 -4.57
C SER A 57 -7.78 3.22 -3.57
N ILE A 58 -7.36 1.97 -3.46
CA ILE A 58 -6.14 1.59 -2.75
C ILE A 58 -5.08 1.31 -3.80
N ILE A 59 -3.90 1.88 -3.65
CA ILE A 59 -2.77 1.73 -4.57
C ILE A 59 -1.66 1.04 -3.79
N VAL A 60 -1.20 -0.10 -4.28
CA VAL A 60 -0.16 -0.94 -3.66
C VAL A 60 1.02 -0.99 -4.60
N GLU A 61 2.08 -0.29 -4.23
CA GLU A 61 3.40 -0.33 -4.88
C GLU A 61 3.41 0.05 -6.37
N VAL A 62 2.32 0.62 -6.89
CA VAL A 62 2.26 0.99 -8.30
C VAL A 62 2.94 2.34 -8.52
N PRO A 63 3.96 2.42 -9.39
CA PRO A 63 4.64 3.68 -9.66
C PRO A 63 3.69 4.80 -10.10
N LEU A 64 3.86 5.96 -9.48
CA LEU A 64 3.15 7.19 -9.83
C LEU A 64 3.90 7.95 -10.93
N SER A 65 3.15 8.59 -11.81
CA SER A 65 3.64 9.55 -12.80
C SER A 65 3.54 10.97 -12.23
N SER A 66 4.38 11.88 -12.71
CA SER A 66 4.24 13.32 -12.41
C SER A 66 2.94 13.93 -12.91
N MET A 67 2.26 13.26 -13.84
CA MET A 67 0.95 13.64 -14.38
C MET A 67 -0.21 12.87 -13.74
N SER A 68 0.05 12.06 -12.71
CA SER A 68 -0.99 11.22 -12.12
C SER A 68 -2.03 12.07 -11.37
N MET A 69 -3.31 11.82 -11.63
CA MET A 69 -4.42 12.42 -10.89
C MET A 69 -4.91 11.45 -9.82
N ILE A 70 -4.51 11.68 -8.57
CA ILE A 70 -4.78 10.80 -7.42
C ILE A 70 -5.60 11.54 -6.37
N GLU A 71 -6.77 11.02 -6.02
CA GLU A 71 -7.69 11.67 -5.06
C GLU A 71 -8.38 10.63 -4.17
N ASN A 72 -8.51 10.89 -2.87
CA ASN A 72 -9.20 10.02 -1.90
C ASN A 72 -8.71 8.56 -1.93
N CYS A 73 -7.41 8.36 -2.11
CA CYS A 73 -6.78 7.05 -2.18
C CYS A 73 -5.99 6.72 -0.91
N ILE A 74 -5.84 5.42 -0.63
CA ILE A 74 -4.73 4.92 0.19
C ILE A 74 -3.59 4.57 -0.76
N ILE A 75 -2.39 5.01 -0.46
CA ILE A 75 -1.18 4.62 -1.18
C ILE A 75 -0.28 3.88 -0.20
N ILE A 76 0.02 2.63 -0.51
CA ILE A 76 0.87 1.75 0.28
C ILE A 76 2.10 1.42 -0.55
N ASP A 77 3.28 1.75 -0.04
CA ASP A 77 4.54 1.55 -0.73
C ASP A 77 5.64 1.30 0.30
N HIS A 78 6.76 0.73 -0.10
CA HIS A 78 7.96 0.62 0.74
C HIS A 78 9.22 1.12 0.01
N HIS A 79 9.06 1.66 -1.20
CA HIS A 79 10.11 2.26 -1.98
C HIS A 79 10.00 3.78 -2.01
N TYR A 80 11.16 4.45 -1.95
CA TYR A 80 11.27 5.89 -2.19
C TYR A 80 10.23 6.74 -1.44
N CYS A 81 10.00 6.49 -0.15
CA CYS A 81 8.98 7.17 0.66
C CYS A 81 9.19 8.69 0.77
N LYS A 82 10.41 9.14 0.49
CA LYS A 82 10.80 10.55 0.41
C LYS A 82 10.66 11.15 -1.00
N ASN A 83 10.14 10.39 -1.97
CA ASN A 83 9.96 10.85 -3.34
C ASN A 83 9.00 12.06 -3.39
N PRO A 84 9.41 13.18 -4.01
CA PRO A 84 8.56 14.36 -4.14
C PRO A 84 7.19 14.08 -4.76
N LEU A 85 7.07 13.13 -5.68
CA LEU A 85 5.79 12.73 -6.27
C LEU A 85 4.83 12.18 -5.22
N LEU A 86 5.32 11.30 -4.35
CA LEU A 86 4.53 10.71 -3.27
C LEU A 86 4.15 11.78 -2.23
N LEU A 87 5.05 12.73 -1.95
CA LEU A 87 4.76 13.87 -1.07
C LEU A 87 3.70 14.81 -1.66
N ASN A 88 3.73 15.04 -2.97
CA ASN A 88 2.81 15.95 -3.66
C ASN A 88 1.37 15.41 -3.71
N VAL A 89 1.20 14.09 -3.77
CA VAL A 89 -0.13 13.47 -3.77
C VAL A 89 -0.74 13.37 -2.38
N ARG A 90 -0.12 13.87 -1.30
CA ARG A 90 -0.70 13.77 0.05
C ARG A 90 -2.04 14.49 0.22
N PHE A 91 -2.30 15.53 -0.57
CA PHE A 91 -3.56 16.24 -0.45
C PHE A 91 -4.72 15.31 -0.86
N SER A 92 -5.68 15.09 0.05
CA SER A 92 -6.81 14.14 -0.05
C SER A 92 -6.46 12.65 -0.03
N ASN A 93 -5.19 12.25 0.11
CA ASN A 93 -4.79 10.84 0.10
C ASN A 93 -4.13 10.45 1.43
N TYR A 94 -4.29 9.19 1.81
CA TYR A 94 -3.59 8.60 2.95
C TYR A 94 -2.39 7.79 2.45
N ILE A 95 -1.22 8.00 3.04
CA ILE A 95 0.01 7.34 2.60
C ILE A 95 0.57 6.50 3.74
N ILE A 96 0.75 5.22 3.47
CA ILE A 96 1.44 4.25 4.31
C ILE A 96 2.73 3.92 3.56
N CYS A 97 3.86 4.45 4.03
CA CYS A 97 5.13 4.18 3.37
C CYS A 97 6.27 4.07 4.37
N ASP A 98 6.97 2.94 4.34
CA ASP A 98 8.10 2.66 5.21
C ASP A 98 9.17 1.80 4.51
N GLU A 99 10.33 2.40 4.25
CA GLU A 99 11.47 1.76 3.57
C GLU A 99 12.21 0.74 4.46
N SER A 100 11.85 0.62 5.73
CA SER A 100 12.44 -0.39 6.62
C SER A 100 11.87 -1.80 6.38
N TYR A 101 10.73 -1.91 5.71
CA TYR A 101 10.10 -3.20 5.39
C TYR A 101 10.73 -3.80 4.12
N PRO A 102 11.04 -5.12 4.16
CA PRO A 102 11.65 -5.80 3.03
C PRO A 102 10.72 -5.95 1.81
N SER A 103 9.41 -5.83 2.02
CA SER A 103 8.36 -5.99 1.00
C SER A 103 7.10 -5.21 1.41
N VAL A 104 6.30 -4.74 0.45
CA VAL A 104 4.97 -4.16 0.72
C VAL A 104 4.04 -5.18 1.36
N THR A 105 4.20 -6.47 1.04
CA THR A 105 3.48 -7.57 1.69
C THR A 105 3.72 -7.56 3.20
N SER A 106 4.98 -7.47 3.64
CA SER A 106 5.32 -7.42 5.07
C SER A 106 4.81 -6.16 5.76
N LEU A 107 4.85 -5.00 5.08
CA LEU A 107 4.29 -3.75 5.57
C LEU A 107 2.78 -3.84 5.77
N ILE A 108 2.04 -4.39 4.80
CA ILE A 108 0.59 -4.57 4.87
C ILE A 108 0.23 -5.55 6.00
N ALA A 109 0.96 -6.66 6.10
CA ALA A 109 0.73 -7.66 7.13
C ALA A 109 0.82 -7.06 8.54
N ASP A 110 1.89 -6.31 8.81
CA ASP A 110 2.12 -5.71 10.12
C ASP A 110 1.17 -4.52 10.38
N TYR A 111 1.00 -3.61 9.42
CA TYR A 111 0.15 -2.43 9.58
C TYR A 111 -1.32 -2.77 9.87
N PHE A 112 -1.85 -3.81 9.22
CA PHE A 112 -3.22 -4.26 9.38
C PHE A 112 -3.37 -5.49 10.29
N GLU A 113 -2.30 -5.93 10.94
CA GLU A 113 -2.28 -7.08 11.85
C GLU A 113 -2.86 -8.36 11.20
N LEU A 114 -2.48 -8.62 9.93
CA LEU A 114 -2.94 -9.77 9.15
C LEU A 114 -1.99 -10.97 9.27
N GLU A 115 -2.56 -12.15 9.51
CA GLU A 115 -1.80 -13.40 9.54
C GLU A 115 -1.40 -13.88 8.13
N ILE A 116 -0.11 -14.24 8.00
CA ILE A 116 0.49 -14.86 6.81
C ILE A 116 1.38 -16.01 7.27
N PRO A 117 1.36 -17.17 6.61
CA PRO A 117 2.33 -18.23 6.88
C PRO A 117 3.77 -17.71 6.76
N GLU A 118 4.58 -17.97 7.78
CA GLU A 118 5.95 -17.44 7.90
C GLU A 118 6.81 -17.82 6.69
N GLU A 119 6.65 -19.04 6.17
CA GLU A 119 7.41 -19.55 5.04
C GLU A 119 7.12 -18.77 3.75
N ILE A 120 5.85 -18.35 3.58
CA ILE A 120 5.45 -17.54 2.42
C ILE A 120 6.03 -16.13 2.55
N LEU A 121 5.89 -15.52 3.72
CA LEU A 121 6.39 -14.16 3.95
C LEU A 121 7.92 -14.10 3.83
N SER A 122 8.63 -15.09 4.38
CA SER A 122 10.08 -15.21 4.22
C SER A 122 10.47 -15.35 2.76
N ALA A 123 9.81 -16.23 2.00
CA ALA A 123 10.11 -16.43 0.59
C ALA A 123 9.93 -15.15 -0.24
N ILE A 124 8.86 -14.38 0.00
CA ILE A 124 8.64 -13.09 -0.67
C ILE A 124 9.78 -12.13 -0.32
N ASN A 125 10.10 -11.98 0.97
CA ASN A 125 11.15 -11.07 1.43
C ASN A 125 12.54 -11.43 0.88
N ASP A 126 12.85 -12.72 0.74
CA ASP A 126 14.12 -13.18 0.18
C ASP A 126 14.22 -12.92 -1.32
N ILE A 127 13.10 -13.08 -2.05
CA ILE A 127 13.00 -12.74 -3.48
C ILE A 127 13.20 -11.24 -3.70
N GLU A 128 12.51 -10.39 -2.95
CA GLU A 128 12.61 -8.93 -3.08
C GLU A 128 14.01 -8.41 -2.75
N LYS A 129 14.72 -9.07 -1.82
CA LYS A 129 16.13 -8.74 -1.51
C LYS A 129 17.13 -9.31 -2.53
N GLY A 130 16.70 -10.16 -3.46
CA GLY A 130 17.58 -10.83 -4.42
C GLY A 130 18.53 -11.84 -3.78
N ILE A 131 18.11 -12.53 -2.72
CA ILE A 131 18.92 -13.50 -1.95
C ILE A 131 18.77 -14.94 -2.51
N VAL A 132 18.02 -15.12 -3.60
CA VAL A 132 17.65 -16.42 -4.18
C VAL A 132 18.51 -16.81 -5.36
#